data_AF-A0A955ULM7-F1
#
_entry.id   AF-A0A955ULM7-F1
#
_cell.length_a   1.000
_cell.length_b   1.000
_cell.length_c   1.000
_cell.angle_alpha   90.00
_cell.angle_beta   90.00
_cell.angle_gamma   90.00
#
_symmetry.space_group_name_H-M   'P 1'
#
loop_
_entity.id
_entity.type
_entity.pdbx_description
1 polymer ?
#
loop_
_entity_poly.entity_id
_entity_poly.type
_entity_poly.pdbx_seq_one_letter_code
_entity_poly.pdbx_strand_id
1 'polypeptide(L)'
;MKISGEEAAEAVRSWAKDEVSKGPTVRYELGRFLFGVSSASGATLIGLERLAQSPALDPWLGAALVLVLVSVLIALRLAVPTVTRLDENHDLFDLHAEHVESVRRLSWVWFAFWVVALVVGGKAVV
;
A
#
# COMPACT_ATOMS: atom_id res chain seq x y z
N MET A 1 -7.91 39.62 -3.35
CA MET A 1 -7.32 39.62 -1.99
C MET A 1 -5.85 39.23 -2.11
N LYS A 2 -4.93 40.03 -1.55
CA LYS A 2 -3.53 39.64 -1.42
C LYS A 2 -3.40 38.96 -0.05
N ILE A 3 -2.98 37.70 -0.05
CA ILE A 3 -2.68 36.96 1.17
C ILE A 3 -1.49 37.66 1.83
N SER A 4 -1.61 37.96 3.12
CA SER A 4 -0.52 38.58 3.87
C SER A 4 0.58 37.53 4.18
N GLY A 5 1.82 37.98 4.36
CA GLY A 5 2.91 37.06 4.74
C GLY A 5 2.65 36.33 6.06
N GLU A 6 1.88 36.96 6.95
CA GLU A 6 1.45 36.40 8.24
C GLU A 6 0.42 35.27 8.06
N GLU A 7 -0.57 35.48 7.19
CA GLU A 7 -1.58 34.47 6.84
C GLU A 7 -0.93 33.24 6.18
N ALA A 8 0.06 33.46 5.32
CA ALA A 8 0.83 32.38 4.71
C ALA A 8 1.64 31.59 5.75
N ALA A 9 2.31 32.28 6.68
CA ALA A 9 3.08 31.63 7.74
C ALA A 9 2.18 30.82 8.70
N GLU A 10 1.00 31.36 9.05
CA GLU A 10 0.02 30.67 9.89
C GLU A 10 -0.59 29.46 9.20
N ALA A 11 -0.90 29.55 7.90
CA ALA A 11 -1.37 28.43 7.10
C ALA A 11 -0.33 27.29 7.02
N VAL A 12 0.94 27.61 6.80
CA VAL A 12 2.04 26.64 6.78
C VAL A 12 2.21 25.98 8.16
N ARG A 13 2.12 26.77 9.23
CA ARG A 13 2.24 26.25 10.60
C ARG A 13 1.08 25.33 10.96
N SER A 14 -0.14 25.69 10.58
CA SER A 14 -1.35 24.88 10.76
C SER A 14 -1.24 23.57 10.00
N TRP A 15 -0.86 23.63 8.72
CA TRP A 15 -0.62 22.45 7.89
C TRP A 15 0.45 21.53 8.50
N ALA A 16 1.59 22.07 8.92
CA ALA A 16 2.66 21.29 9.54
C ALA A 16 2.20 20.62 10.84
N LYS A 17 1.38 21.30 11.65
CA LYS A 17 0.82 20.75 12.89
C LYS A 17 -0.19 19.64 12.59
N ASP A 18 -1.02 19.82 11.57
CA ASP A 18 -2.00 18.84 11.12
C ASP A 18 -1.30 17.59 10.56
N GLU A 19 -0.25 17.78 9.75
CA GLU A 19 0.55 16.70 9.16
C GLU A 19 1.33 15.92 10.23
N VAL A 20 1.89 16.61 11.22
CA VAL A 20 2.53 15.98 12.39
C VAL A 20 1.50 15.24 13.25
N SER A 21 0.30 15.79 13.44
CA SER A 21 -0.76 15.13 14.22
C SER A 21 -1.34 13.91 13.51
N LYS A 22 -1.47 13.99 12.17
CA LYS A 22 -1.94 12.88 11.32
C LYS A 22 -0.84 11.86 11.09
N GLY A 23 0.43 12.23 11.18
CA GLY A 23 1.57 11.32 11.25
C GLY A 23 1.52 10.14 10.27
N PRO A 24 2.05 8.95 10.64
CA PRO A 24 2.10 7.78 9.77
C PRO A 24 0.73 7.14 9.45
N THR A 25 -0.38 7.77 9.84
CA THR A 25 -1.74 7.21 9.72
C THR A 25 -2.14 7.00 8.26
N VAL A 26 -1.78 7.91 7.36
CA VAL A 26 -2.10 7.78 5.92
C VAL A 26 -1.42 6.55 5.30
N ARG A 27 -0.14 6.33 5.60
CA ARG A 27 0.61 5.14 5.15
C ARG A 27 -0.01 3.87 5.70
N TYR A 28 -0.35 3.88 6.99
CA TYR A 28 -0.96 2.76 7.69
C TYR A 28 -2.34 2.40 7.11
N GLU A 29 -3.20 3.40 6.91
CA GLU A 29 -4.53 3.24 6.31
C GLU A 29 -4.45 2.72 4.87
N LEU A 30 -3.54 3.28 4.06
CA LEU A 30 -3.29 2.79 2.72
C LEU A 30 -2.84 1.32 2.76
N GLY A 31 -1.85 0.99 3.58
CA GLY A 31 -1.39 -0.40 3.73
C GLY A 31 -2.52 -1.36 4.11
N ARG A 32 -3.40 -0.98 5.04
CA ARG A 32 -4.57 -1.77 5.43
C ARG A 32 -5.56 -1.96 4.29
N PHE A 33 -5.83 -0.90 3.54
CA PHE A 33 -6.68 -0.96 2.36
C PHE A 33 -6.10 -1.94 1.32
N LEU A 34 -4.83 -1.77 0.95
CA LEU A 34 -4.14 -2.63 -0.03
C LEU A 34 -4.08 -4.11 0.42
N PHE A 35 -3.94 -4.34 1.74
CA PHE A 35 -3.95 -5.67 2.33
C PHE A 35 -5.33 -6.31 2.18
N GLY A 36 -6.39 -5.56 2.47
CA GLY A 36 -7.78 -6.00 2.29
C GLY A 36 -8.07 -6.38 0.84
N VAL A 37 -7.68 -5.52 -0.11
CA VAL A 37 -7.84 -5.77 -1.55
C VAL A 37 -7.12 -7.04 -1.99
N SER A 38 -5.86 -7.21 -1.59
CA SER A 38 -5.07 -8.39 -1.98
C SER A 38 -5.61 -9.68 -1.38
N SER A 39 -5.97 -9.66 -0.09
CA SER A 39 -6.51 -10.82 0.62
C SER A 39 -7.87 -11.24 0.05
N ALA A 40 -8.75 -10.28 -0.23
CA ALA A 40 -10.04 -10.54 -0.87
C ALA A 40 -9.85 -11.15 -2.26
N SER A 41 -8.92 -10.61 -3.07
CA SER A 41 -8.61 -11.14 -4.40
C SER A 41 -8.14 -12.59 -4.35
N GLY A 42 -7.23 -12.92 -3.42
CA GLY A 42 -6.76 -14.30 -3.22
C GLY A 42 -7.88 -15.25 -2.79
N ALA A 43 -8.75 -14.82 -1.87
CA ALA A 43 -9.91 -15.61 -1.45
C ALA A 43 -10.89 -15.84 -2.62
N THR A 44 -11.11 -14.84 -3.48
CA THR A 44 -11.92 -14.99 -4.69
C THR A 44 -11.33 -16.02 -5.65
N LEU A 45 -10.01 -15.99 -5.91
CA LEU A 45 -9.35 -16.96 -6.79
C LEU A 45 -9.48 -18.40 -6.27
N ILE A 46 -9.30 -18.61 -4.96
CA ILE A 46 -9.49 -19.93 -4.32
C ILE A 46 -10.96 -20.36 -4.41
N GLY A 47 -11.90 -19.43 -4.18
CA GLY A 47 -13.33 -19.71 -4.30
C GLY A 47 -13.75 -20.15 -5.70
N LEU A 48 -13.19 -19.53 -6.74
CA LEU A 48 -13.45 -19.87 -8.14
C LEU A 48 -12.92 -21.25 -8.50
N GLU A 49 -11.71 -21.61 -8.05
CA GLU A 49 -11.16 -22.95 -8.29
C GLU A 49 -12.00 -24.04 -7.63
N ARG A 50 -12.44 -23.84 -6.39
CA ARG A 50 -13.34 -24.78 -5.73
C ARG A 50 -14.68 -24.93 -6.45
N LEU A 51 -15.18 -23.87 -7.08
CA LEU A 51 -16.41 -23.92 -7.87
C LEU A 51 -16.21 -24.70 -9.18
N ALA A 52 -15.02 -24.64 -9.77
CA ALA A 52 -14.68 -25.35 -11.01
C ALA A 52 -14.51 -26.88 -10.82
N GLN A 53 -14.57 -27.39 -9.59
CA GLN A 53 -14.44 -28.83 -9.25
C GLN A 53 -13.18 -29.50 -9.81
N SER A 54 -12.10 -28.75 -10.01
CA SER A 54 -10.85 -29.31 -10.52
C SER A 54 -10.21 -30.22 -9.46
N PRO A 55 -9.82 -31.46 -9.82
CA PRO A 55 -9.23 -32.42 -8.89
C PRO A 55 -7.76 -32.10 -8.53
N ALA A 56 -7.13 -31.16 -9.25
CA ALA A 56 -5.76 -30.74 -9.02
C ALA A 56 -5.65 -29.21 -9.11
N LEU A 57 -4.74 -28.66 -8.31
CA LEU A 57 -4.44 -27.24 -8.28
C LEU A 57 -3.75 -26.85 -9.59
N ASP A 58 -4.42 -26.02 -10.40
CA ASP A 58 -3.86 -25.54 -11.67
C ASP A 58 -2.53 -24.78 -11.41
N PRO A 59 -1.45 -25.07 -12.15
CA PRO A 59 -0.16 -24.39 -11.97
C PRO A 59 -0.24 -22.86 -12.12
N TRP A 60 -1.11 -22.36 -13.00
CA TRP A 60 -1.38 -20.93 -13.16
C TRP A 60 -2.08 -20.35 -11.94
N LEU A 61 -3.03 -21.07 -11.35
CA LEU A 61 -3.63 -20.65 -10.09
C LEU A 61 -2.58 -20.61 -8.98
N GLY A 62 -1.72 -21.62 -8.87
CA GLY A 62 -0.61 -21.63 -7.92
C GLY A 62 0.30 -20.41 -8.08
N ALA A 63 0.68 -20.07 -9.31
CA ALA A 63 1.46 -18.87 -9.60
C ALA A 63 0.71 -17.59 -9.22
N ALA A 64 -0.59 -17.48 -9.53
CA ALA A 64 -1.42 -16.35 -9.15
C ALA A 64 -1.48 -16.16 -7.62
N LEU A 65 -1.64 -17.25 -6.86
CA LEU A 65 -1.67 -17.21 -5.40
C LEU A 65 -0.33 -16.76 -4.80
N VAL A 66 0.81 -17.19 -5.37
CA VAL A 66 2.14 -16.70 -4.96
C VAL A 66 2.26 -15.20 -5.21
N LEU A 67 1.81 -14.70 -6.36
CA LEU A 67 1.84 -13.27 -6.67
C LEU A 67 0.91 -12.46 -5.73
N VAL A 68 -0.29 -12.97 -5.43
CA VAL A 68 -1.17 -12.37 -4.42
C VAL A 68 -0.49 -12.36 -3.05
N LEU A 69 0.19 -13.45 -2.65
CA LEU A 69 0.90 -13.51 -1.38
C LEU A 69 2.00 -12.43 -1.31
N VAL A 70 2.78 -12.25 -2.38
CA VAL A 70 3.78 -11.17 -2.45
C VAL A 70 3.12 -9.80 -2.32
N SER A 71 2.00 -9.58 -3.00
CA SER A 71 1.19 -8.36 -2.87
C SER A 71 0.73 -8.13 -1.42
N VAL A 72 0.23 -9.17 -0.74
CA VAL A 72 -0.16 -9.12 0.68
C VAL A 72 1.03 -8.73 1.57
N LEU A 73 2.21 -9.31 1.35
CA LEU A 73 3.41 -8.99 2.14
C LEU A 73 3.85 -7.54 1.97
N ILE A 74 3.77 -6.99 0.76
CA ILE A 74 4.07 -5.57 0.50
C ILE A 74 3.06 -4.67 1.21
N ALA A 75 1.77 -4.99 1.11
CA ALA A 75 0.72 -4.24 1.78
C ALA A 75 0.87 -4.29 3.31
N LEU A 76 1.25 -5.46 3.85
CA LEU A 76 1.54 -5.62 5.28
C LEU A 76 2.70 -4.73 5.71
N ARG A 77 3.78 -4.67 4.91
CA ARG A 77 4.92 -3.76 5.17
C ARG A 77 4.50 -2.28 5.19
N LEU A 78 3.51 -1.89 4.39
CA LEU A 78 2.93 -0.55 4.42
C LEU A 78 2.01 -0.36 5.64
N ALA A 79 1.30 -1.40 6.07
CA ALA A 79 0.40 -1.41 7.22
C ALA A 79 1.11 -1.52 8.58
N VAL A 80 2.44 -1.69 8.62
CA VAL A 80 3.20 -1.63 9.87
C VAL A 80 3.55 -0.17 10.18
N PRO A 81 3.15 0.37 11.35
CA PRO A 81 3.51 1.71 11.75
C PRO A 81 5.02 1.81 11.95
N THR A 82 5.67 2.74 11.25
CA THR A 82 7.09 3.07 11.46
C THR A 82 7.20 4.16 12.51
N VAL A 83 7.92 3.87 13.60
CA VAL A 83 8.28 4.85 14.62
C VAL A 83 9.64 5.44 14.25
N THR A 84 9.65 6.63 13.66
CA THR A 84 10.88 7.35 13.35
C THR A 84 11.28 8.17 14.58
N ARG A 85 12.47 7.93 15.14
CA ARG A 85 13.04 8.79 16.18
C ARG A 85 13.66 10.01 15.51
N LEU A 86 13.14 11.19 15.82
CA LEU A 86 13.72 12.46 15.37
C LEU A 86 14.93 12.79 16.24
N ASP A 87 16.02 13.20 15.60
CA ASP A 87 17.23 13.71 16.26
C ASP A 87 17.54 15.10 15.68
N GLU A 88 18.30 15.95 16.39
CA GLU A 88 18.55 17.37 16.04
C GLU A 88 19.20 17.55 14.66
N ASN A 89 19.79 16.49 14.10
CA ASN A 89 20.46 16.48 12.80
C ASN A 89 19.55 16.11 11.61
N HIS A 90 18.28 15.75 11.83
CA HIS A 90 17.40 15.34 10.74
C HIS A 90 16.58 16.50 10.18
N ASP A 91 16.72 16.74 8.88
CA ASP A 91 15.77 17.60 8.16
C ASP A 91 14.43 16.86 8.01
N LEU A 92 13.38 17.44 8.58
CA LEU A 92 12.02 16.92 8.51
C LEU A 92 11.51 16.83 7.07
N PHE A 93 11.94 17.75 6.20
CA PHE A 93 11.54 17.78 4.81
C PHE A 93 12.11 16.57 4.05
N ASP A 94 13.40 16.29 4.22
CA ASP A 94 14.06 15.16 3.58
C ASP A 94 13.49 13.81 4.06
N LEU A 95 13.27 13.67 5.37
CA LEU A 95 12.64 12.48 5.96
C LEU A 95 11.23 12.24 5.42
N HIS A 96 10.45 13.31 5.24
CA HIS A 96 9.10 13.21 4.68
C HIS A 96 9.14 12.84 3.21
N ALA A 97 10.00 13.48 2.41
CA ALA A 97 10.17 13.18 0.99
C ALA A 97 10.60 11.72 0.76
N GLU A 98 11.54 11.22 1.55
CA GLU A 98 11.96 9.82 1.51
C GLU A 98 10.81 8.86 1.85
N HIS A 99 10.02 9.17 2.88
CA HIS A 99 8.86 8.38 3.26
C HIS A 99 7.81 8.32 2.15
N VAL A 100 7.47 9.46 1.56
CA VAL A 100 6.50 9.55 0.46
C VAL A 100 6.98 8.74 -0.74
N GLU A 101 8.25 8.87 -1.13
CA GLU A 101 8.79 8.15 -2.28
C GLU A 101 8.85 6.63 -2.02
N SER A 102 9.19 6.23 -0.80
CA SER A 102 9.16 4.82 -0.39
C SER A 102 7.74 4.23 -0.45
N VAL A 103 6.74 4.94 0.06
CA VAL A 103 5.33 4.52 0.01
C VAL A 103 4.83 4.46 -1.43
N ARG A 104 5.20 5.44 -2.27
CA ARG A 104 4.86 5.48 -3.69
C ARG A 104 5.41 4.27 -4.42
N ARG A 105 6.72 4.02 -4.28
CA ARG A 105 7.39 2.87 -4.91
C ARG A 105 6.80 1.54 -4.46
N LEU A 106 6.60 1.35 -3.15
CA LEU A 106 5.99 0.11 -2.63
C LEU A 106 4.56 -0.08 -3.14
N SER A 107 3.76 0.98 -3.24
CA SER A 107 2.41 0.92 -3.79
C SER A 107 2.40 0.53 -5.27
N TRP A 108 3.37 1.01 -6.06
CA TRP A 108 3.50 0.59 -7.46
C TRP A 108 3.95 -0.86 -7.62
N VAL A 109 4.91 -1.30 -6.80
CA VAL A 109 5.35 -2.70 -6.80
C VAL A 109 4.18 -3.60 -6.38
N TRP A 110 3.45 -3.24 -5.33
CA TRP A 110 2.22 -3.90 -4.91
C TRP A 110 1.22 -4.03 -6.07
N PHE A 111 0.93 -2.91 -6.75
CA PHE A 111 -0.03 -2.88 -7.84
C PHE A 111 0.39 -3.77 -9.00
N ALA A 112 1.68 -3.77 -9.37
CA ALA A 112 2.21 -4.63 -10.42
C ALA A 112 2.01 -6.12 -10.08
N PHE A 113 2.37 -6.54 -8.87
CA PHE A 113 2.16 -7.93 -8.44
C PHE A 113 0.67 -8.30 -8.42
N TRP A 114 -0.19 -7.41 -7.91
CA TRP A 114 -1.63 -7.62 -7.85
C TRP A 114 -2.25 -7.76 -9.24
N VAL A 115 -1.93 -6.87 -10.19
CA VAL A 115 -2.44 -6.94 -11.57
C VAL A 115 -1.99 -8.23 -12.26
N VAL A 116 -0.70 -8.58 -12.17
CA VAL A 116 -0.19 -9.80 -12.79
C VAL A 116 -0.86 -11.03 -12.18
N ALA A 117 -1.09 -11.03 -10.86
CA ALA A 117 -1.82 -12.11 -10.19
C ALA A 117 -3.23 -12.29 -10.73
N LEU A 118 -3.97 -11.19 -10.96
CA LEU A 118 -5.32 -11.24 -11.51
C LEU A 118 -5.35 -11.72 -12.97
N VAL A 119 -4.40 -11.27 -13.80
CA VAL A 119 -4.31 -11.71 -15.20
C VAL A 119 -3.98 -13.21 -15.28
N VAL A 120 -3.03 -13.67 -14.47
CA VAL A 120 -2.64 -15.09 -14.42
C VAL A 120 -3.76 -15.94 -13.82
N GLY A 121 -4.37 -15.49 -12.72
CA GLY A 121 -5.47 -16.20 -12.07
C GLY A 121 -6.73 -16.26 -12.93
N GLY A 122 -7.04 -15.19 -13.67
CA GLY A 122 -8.14 -15.18 -14.63
C GLY A 122 -7.97 -16.21 -15.74
N LYS A 123 -6.74 -16.42 -16.22
CA LYS A 123 -6.43 -17.49 -17.19
C LYS A 123 -6.56 -18.90 -16.62
N ALA A 124 -6.44 -19.08 -15.30
CA ALA A 124 -6.59 -20.39 -14.66
C ALA A 124 -8.07 -20.79 -14.47
N VAL A 125 -8.99 -19.82 -14.56
CA VAL A 125 -10.43 -20.02 -14.34
C VAL A 125 -11.21 -20.10 -15.66
N VAL A 126 -10.66 -19.58 -16.77
CA VAL A 126 -11.22 -19.68 -18.14
C VAL A 126 -10.75 -20.96 -18.80
#